data_AF-A0A327JTD1-F1
#
_entry.id   AF-A0A327JTD1-F1
#
_cell.length_a   1.000
_cell.length_b   1.000
_cell.length_c   1.000
_cell.angle_alpha   90.00
_cell.angle_beta   90.00
_cell.angle_gamma   90.00
#
_symmetry.space_group_name_H-M   'P 1'
#
loop_
_entity.id
_entity.type
_entity.pdbx_description
1 polymer ?
#
loop_
_entity_poly.entity_id
_entity_poly.type
_entity_poly.pdbx_seq_one_letter_code
_entity_poly.pdbx_strand_id
1 'polypeptide(L)'
;MTRRAYVDHHQRICVFWSPKSASRTVLSWYAEAFCGINRLSGGKARRLTQIANYDVVRACYLANREGYFSAAFVRHPATRLLSAYLNKFVRAKRRPLTAFCDLVPYAQTAVRQIAALKGERFDEEGYEGISFVDLLDLCEARIKSRDVEPDLNAHWSTQVPFVAPVVKLSYDHVVAVETLADDMAPLVKAFGGTGPTEARNRTALDAGAPGGVPDAPHNSASKTAAADTPSARLAGERLDPSAFLTDAMLARIGEVFAQDFEHLGYDPRAPDRPPAIRTRNKPEIHHDPMREICRRRANRAFGARKLKRFYAERRKRNADNG
;
A
#
# COMPACT_ATOMS: atom_id res chain seq x y z
N MET A 1 0.08 3.56 -0.37
CA MET A 1 1.27 4.09 -0.98
C MET A 1 1.26 5.55 -0.63
N THR A 2 1.85 5.93 0.51
CA THR A 2 2.28 7.33 0.64
C THR A 2 3.33 7.66 -0.44
N ARG A 3 3.79 6.63 -1.19
CA ARG A 3 4.30 6.73 -2.58
C ARG A 3 3.46 7.54 -3.60
N ARG A 4 2.21 7.93 -3.29
CA ARG A 4 1.37 8.86 -4.07
C ARG A 4 0.63 9.83 -3.17
N ALA A 5 0.36 11.03 -3.70
CA ALA A 5 -0.48 12.03 -3.06
C ALA A 5 -1.60 12.55 -3.98
N TYR A 6 -2.71 12.90 -3.38
CA TYR A 6 -3.66 13.87 -3.91
C TYR A 6 -3.16 15.27 -3.56
N VAL A 7 -3.05 16.15 -4.54
CA VAL A 7 -2.51 17.51 -4.38
C VAL A 7 -3.56 18.52 -4.80
N ASP A 8 -3.89 19.44 -3.91
CA ASP A 8 -4.72 20.61 -4.18
C ASP A 8 -3.83 21.85 -4.13
N HIS A 9 -3.71 22.53 -5.27
CA HIS A 9 -2.88 23.73 -5.42
C HIS A 9 -3.56 25.01 -4.92
N HIS A 10 -4.89 25.03 -4.80
CA HIS A 10 -5.64 26.17 -4.26
C HIS A 10 -5.52 26.21 -2.74
N GLN A 11 -5.78 25.07 -2.08
CA GLN A 11 -5.67 24.95 -0.62
C GLN A 11 -4.22 24.70 -0.14
N ARG A 12 -3.28 24.46 -1.06
CA ARG A 12 -1.88 24.06 -0.79
C ARG A 12 -1.78 22.82 0.10
N ILE A 13 -2.54 21.78 -0.24
CA ILE A 13 -2.63 20.52 0.52
C ILE A 13 -2.00 19.35 -0.27
N CYS A 14 -1.27 18.48 0.43
CA CYS A 14 -0.77 17.19 -0.04
C CYS A 14 -1.30 16.04 0.83
N VAL A 15 -2.22 15.23 0.32
CA VAL A 15 -2.78 14.05 1.00
C VAL A 15 -2.16 12.75 0.46
N PHE A 16 -1.24 12.15 1.21
CA PHE A 16 -0.53 10.91 0.88
C PHE A 16 -1.36 9.67 1.30
N TRP A 17 -1.50 8.62 0.49
CA TRP A 17 -2.56 7.60 0.74
C TRP A 17 -2.27 6.10 0.54
N SER A 18 -2.66 5.31 1.54
CA SER A 18 -2.94 3.86 1.54
C SER A 18 -4.01 3.30 0.57
N PRO A 19 -3.74 2.60 -0.55
CA PRO A 19 -4.62 1.48 -0.90
C PRO A 19 -4.69 0.56 0.31
N LYS A 20 -5.89 0.31 0.84
CA LYS A 20 -6.18 -0.36 2.12
C LYS A 20 -5.95 0.46 3.39
N SER A 21 -5.46 1.70 3.32
CA SER A 21 -5.61 2.71 4.40
C SER A 21 -6.68 3.74 4.04
N ALA A 22 -7.95 3.31 4.05
CA ALA A 22 -9.15 4.14 3.87
C ALA A 22 -9.20 5.09 2.64
N SER A 23 -8.33 4.98 1.63
CA SER A 23 -8.17 5.99 0.56
C SER A 23 -9.44 6.41 -0.20
N ARG A 24 -10.49 5.58 -0.23
CA ARG A 24 -11.81 6.00 -0.77
C ARG A 24 -12.57 6.93 0.18
N THR A 25 -12.59 6.60 1.48
CA THR A 25 -13.18 7.46 2.52
C THR A 25 -12.44 8.80 2.58
N VAL A 26 -11.11 8.78 2.47
CA VAL A 26 -10.28 10.01 2.37
C VAL A 26 -10.71 10.90 1.21
N LEU A 27 -10.88 10.32 0.01
CA LEU A 27 -11.23 11.08 -1.18
C LEU A 27 -12.68 11.59 -1.14
N SER A 28 -13.62 10.80 -0.60
CA SER A 28 -14.98 11.26 -0.34
C SER A 28 -15.00 12.40 0.68
N TRP A 29 -14.33 12.23 1.82
CA TRP A 29 -14.21 13.27 2.84
C TRP A 29 -13.61 14.56 2.27
N TYR A 30 -12.53 14.48 1.50
CA TYR A 30 -11.91 15.66 0.90
C TYR A 30 -12.89 16.39 -0.03
N ALA A 31 -13.59 15.63 -0.89
CA ALA A 31 -14.59 16.16 -1.80
C ALA A 31 -15.76 16.82 -1.05
N GLU A 32 -16.19 16.26 0.08
CA GLU A 32 -17.23 16.81 0.94
C GLU A 32 -16.74 18.08 1.68
N ALA A 33 -15.56 18.05 2.28
CA ALA A 33 -15.04 19.10 3.18
C ALA A 33 -14.43 20.32 2.48
N PHE A 34 -13.88 20.17 1.26
CA PHE A 34 -13.20 21.27 0.54
C PHE A 34 -13.83 21.60 -0.81
N CYS A 35 -14.65 20.70 -1.37
CA CYS A 35 -15.31 20.92 -2.67
C CYS A 35 -16.85 20.96 -2.56
N GLY A 36 -17.45 20.72 -1.39
CA GLY A 36 -18.90 20.69 -1.18
C GLY A 36 -19.64 19.53 -1.88
N ILE A 37 -18.93 18.48 -2.29
CA ILE A 37 -19.47 17.37 -3.10
C ILE A 37 -19.96 16.24 -2.20
N ASN A 38 -21.21 16.36 -1.74
CA ASN A 38 -21.82 15.46 -0.75
C ASN A 38 -21.87 13.95 -1.09
N ARG A 39 -21.68 13.54 -2.37
CA ARG A 39 -21.55 12.12 -2.77
C ARG A 39 -20.69 11.92 -4.03
N LEU A 40 -19.53 11.28 -3.88
CA LEU A 40 -18.76 10.74 -5.01
C LEU A 40 -19.39 9.45 -5.57
N SER A 41 -20.42 9.58 -6.42
CA SER A 41 -20.95 8.44 -7.19
C SER A 41 -19.97 7.97 -8.28
N GLY A 42 -20.16 6.72 -8.75
CA GLY A 42 -19.19 5.95 -9.52
C GLY A 42 -18.43 6.71 -10.62
N GLY A 43 -17.10 6.56 -10.66
CA GLY A 43 -16.21 7.21 -11.62
C GLY A 43 -15.95 8.70 -11.39
N LYS A 44 -16.88 9.45 -10.77
CA LYS A 44 -16.77 10.90 -10.57
C LYS A 44 -15.73 11.33 -9.54
N ALA A 45 -15.19 10.41 -8.75
CA ALA A 45 -14.00 10.63 -7.91
C ALA A 45 -12.76 11.11 -8.71
N ARG A 46 -12.69 10.84 -10.02
CA ARG A 46 -11.66 11.40 -10.93
C ARG A 46 -12.01 12.79 -11.49
N ARG A 47 -13.18 13.34 -11.19
CA ARG A 47 -13.66 14.66 -11.67
C ARG A 47 -13.46 15.79 -10.64
N LEU A 48 -12.72 15.53 -9.57
CA LEU A 48 -12.14 16.59 -8.74
C LEU A 48 -11.02 17.24 -9.55
N THR A 49 -11.38 18.11 -10.48
CA THR A 49 -10.47 18.74 -11.46
C THR A 49 -9.38 19.60 -10.80
N GLN A 50 -9.62 20.04 -9.57
CA GLN A 50 -8.67 20.76 -8.72
C GLN A 50 -7.62 19.86 -8.05
N ILE A 51 -7.84 18.54 -8.00
CA ILE A 51 -6.97 17.58 -7.32
C ILE A 51 -6.10 16.82 -8.33
N ALA A 52 -4.81 17.12 -8.36
CA ALA A 52 -3.85 16.38 -9.14
C ALA A 52 -3.36 15.12 -8.39
N ASN A 53 -2.98 14.07 -9.12
CA ASN A 53 -2.44 12.83 -8.55
C ASN A 53 -0.93 12.76 -8.81
N TYR A 54 -0.14 13.07 -7.79
CA TYR A 54 1.32 13.18 -7.89
C TYR A 54 2.01 11.94 -7.32
N ASP A 55 3.18 11.62 -7.86
CA ASP A 55 4.11 10.72 -7.19
C ASP A 55 4.69 11.38 -5.93
N VAL A 56 5.18 10.56 -5.00
CA VAL A 56 5.75 11.01 -3.73
C VAL A 56 6.91 12.00 -3.88
N VAL A 57 7.72 11.92 -4.93
CA VAL A 57 8.88 12.80 -5.08
C VAL A 57 8.38 14.22 -5.33
N ARG A 58 7.44 14.39 -6.26
CA ARG A 58 6.84 15.69 -6.54
C ARG A 58 6.00 16.22 -5.37
N ALA A 59 5.26 15.34 -4.69
CA ALA A 59 4.46 15.73 -3.52
C ALA A 59 5.31 16.14 -2.31
N CYS A 60 6.42 15.45 -2.02
CA CYS A 60 7.39 15.84 -1.00
C CYS A 60 8.04 17.19 -1.30
N TYR A 61 8.33 17.48 -2.57
CA TYR A 61 8.85 18.78 -2.96
C TYR A 61 7.85 19.89 -2.58
N LEU A 62 6.57 19.75 -2.93
CA LEU A 62 5.54 20.73 -2.52
C LEU A 62 5.41 20.85 -1.00
N ALA A 63 5.33 19.72 -0.29
CA ALA A 63 5.14 19.70 1.16
C ALA A 63 6.32 20.32 1.93
N ASN A 64 7.55 19.99 1.54
CA ASN A 64 8.76 20.34 2.28
C ASN A 64 9.49 21.59 1.75
N ARG A 65 9.23 22.02 0.50
CA ARG A 65 9.84 23.22 -0.10
C ARG A 65 8.87 24.36 -0.34
N GLU A 66 7.68 24.06 -0.84
CA GLU A 66 6.64 25.07 -1.03
C GLU A 66 5.70 25.20 0.19
N GLY A 67 6.00 24.49 1.29
CA GLY A 67 5.24 24.60 2.54
C GLY A 67 3.79 24.13 2.44
N TYR A 68 3.47 23.22 1.51
CA TYR A 68 2.12 22.64 1.45
C TYR A 68 1.85 21.82 2.71
N PHE A 69 0.66 21.93 3.29
CA PHE A 69 0.30 21.11 4.43
C PHE A 69 0.19 19.64 3.98
N SER A 70 0.82 18.73 4.72
CA SER A 70 0.93 17.31 4.38
C SER A 70 0.26 16.40 5.40
N ALA A 71 -0.71 15.62 4.94
CA ALA A 71 -1.37 14.58 5.73
C ALA A 71 -1.12 13.20 5.11
N ALA A 72 -0.80 12.20 5.92
CA ALA A 72 -0.68 10.81 5.49
C ALA A 72 -1.81 9.94 6.05
N PHE A 73 -2.44 9.15 5.18
CA PHE A 73 -3.41 8.14 5.57
C PHE A 73 -2.79 6.75 5.51
N VAL A 74 -2.63 6.17 6.70
CA VAL A 74 -1.88 4.93 6.97
C VAL A 74 -2.74 3.93 7.75
N ARG A 75 -2.26 2.69 7.83
CA ARG A 75 -2.91 1.57 8.52
C ARG A 75 -1.82 0.64 9.05
N HIS A 76 -2.03 -0.11 10.12
CA HIS A 76 -1.06 -1.09 10.59
C HIS A 76 -0.64 -2.04 9.43
N PRO A 77 0.66 -2.20 9.13
CA PRO A 77 1.12 -2.95 7.95
C PRO A 77 0.54 -4.37 7.84
N ALA A 78 0.43 -5.10 8.96
CA ALA A 78 -0.14 -6.44 9.01
C ALA A 78 -1.63 -6.48 8.64
N THR A 79 -2.48 -5.64 9.26
CA THR A 79 -3.93 -5.62 8.95
C THR A 79 -4.20 -5.06 7.56
N ARG A 80 -3.30 -4.20 7.05
CA ARG A 80 -3.32 -3.73 5.67
C ARG A 80 -3.01 -4.86 4.67
N LEU A 81 -1.97 -5.65 4.91
CA LEU A 81 -1.60 -6.80 4.08
C LEU A 81 -2.72 -7.86 4.07
N LEU A 82 -3.26 -8.20 5.23
CA LEU A 82 -4.42 -9.10 5.34
C LEU A 82 -5.64 -8.54 4.58
N SER A 83 -5.94 -7.25 4.72
CA SER A 83 -7.04 -6.60 3.97
C SER A 83 -6.80 -6.54 2.46
N ALA A 84 -5.54 -6.61 2.01
CA ALA A 84 -5.19 -6.84 0.62
C ALA A 84 -5.47 -8.30 0.22
N TYR A 85 -4.89 -9.27 0.95
CA TYR A 85 -5.07 -10.70 0.70
C TYR A 85 -6.55 -11.09 0.56
N LEU A 86 -7.33 -10.86 1.63
CA LEU A 86 -8.75 -11.20 1.69
C LEU A 86 -9.56 -10.57 0.55
N ASN A 87 -9.17 -9.39 0.06
CA ASN A 87 -9.91 -8.71 -1.00
C ASN A 87 -9.46 -9.03 -2.43
N LYS A 88 -8.26 -9.58 -2.60
CA LYS A 88 -7.65 -9.78 -3.92
C LYS A 88 -7.56 -11.25 -4.33
N PHE A 89 -7.54 -12.16 -3.36
CA PHE A 89 -7.40 -13.60 -3.60
C PHE A 89 -8.53 -14.44 -2.98
N VAL A 90 -9.27 -13.92 -1.97
CA VAL A 90 -10.37 -14.64 -1.30
C VAL A 90 -11.76 -14.13 -1.73
N ARG A 91 -12.07 -12.83 -1.55
CA ARG A 91 -13.40 -12.24 -1.86
C ARG A 91 -13.36 -10.81 -2.42
N ALA A 92 -14.01 -10.56 -3.55
CA ALA A 92 -14.22 -9.20 -4.09
C ALA A 92 -15.69 -8.78 -4.01
N LYS A 93 -16.01 -7.70 -3.26
CA LYS A 93 -17.38 -7.19 -3.08
C LYS A 93 -18.39 -8.29 -2.65
N ARG A 94 -18.00 -9.14 -1.70
CA ARG A 94 -18.74 -10.34 -1.24
C ARG A 94 -18.81 -11.51 -2.24
N ARG A 95 -18.36 -11.37 -3.49
CA ARG A 95 -18.19 -12.52 -4.42
C ARG A 95 -16.94 -13.32 -4.02
N PRO A 96 -17.04 -14.65 -3.83
CA PRO A 96 -15.90 -15.56 -3.79
C PRO A 96 -14.97 -15.39 -5.00
N LEU A 97 -13.69 -15.66 -4.83
CA LEU A 97 -12.68 -15.70 -5.89
C LEU A 97 -12.09 -17.12 -5.91
N THR A 98 -12.67 -17.99 -6.72
CA THR A 98 -12.36 -19.43 -6.70
C THR A 98 -11.63 -19.90 -7.95
N ALA A 99 -11.71 -19.15 -9.06
CA ALA A 99 -10.97 -19.43 -10.29
C ALA A 99 -9.92 -18.34 -10.59
N PHE A 100 -8.88 -18.67 -11.36
CA PHE A 100 -7.83 -17.70 -11.72
C PHE A 100 -8.37 -16.49 -12.51
N CYS A 101 -9.40 -16.70 -13.32
CA CYS A 101 -10.09 -15.65 -14.07
C CYS A 101 -10.94 -14.71 -13.19
N ASP A 102 -11.26 -15.08 -11.94
CA ASP A 102 -11.94 -14.19 -10.98
C ASP A 102 -11.02 -13.09 -10.45
N LEU A 103 -9.70 -13.33 -10.50
CA LEU A 103 -8.68 -12.44 -9.98
C LEU A 103 -8.51 -11.20 -10.87
N VAL A 104 -8.24 -10.07 -10.23
CA VAL A 104 -7.80 -8.86 -10.94
C VAL A 104 -6.41 -9.07 -11.57
N PRO A 105 -6.07 -8.43 -12.72
CA PRO A 105 -4.84 -8.75 -13.45
C PRO A 105 -3.53 -8.69 -12.65
N TYR A 106 -3.42 -7.75 -11.70
CA TYR A 106 -2.23 -7.68 -10.84
C TYR A 106 -2.17 -8.75 -9.74
N ALA A 107 -3.31 -9.34 -9.36
CA ALA A 107 -3.36 -10.52 -8.50
C ALA A 107 -2.97 -11.78 -9.29
N GLN A 108 -3.43 -11.90 -10.55
CA GLN A 108 -2.96 -12.93 -11.48
C GLN A 108 -1.43 -12.89 -11.67
N THR A 109 -0.84 -11.69 -11.82
CA THR A 109 0.63 -11.53 -11.84
C THR A 109 1.28 -12.06 -10.56
N ALA A 110 0.70 -11.79 -9.39
CA ALA A 110 1.23 -12.25 -8.10
C ALA A 110 1.24 -13.79 -7.99
N VAL A 111 0.15 -14.45 -8.40
CA VAL A 111 0.06 -15.92 -8.42
C VAL A 111 1.17 -16.53 -9.30
N ARG A 112 1.35 -16.02 -10.52
CA ARG A 112 2.45 -16.45 -11.41
C ARG A 112 3.83 -16.21 -10.80
N GLN A 113 4.02 -15.11 -10.07
CA GLN A 113 5.27 -14.80 -9.37
C GLN A 113 5.51 -15.75 -8.17
N ILE A 114 4.46 -16.17 -7.47
CA ILE A 114 4.53 -17.14 -6.36
C ILE A 114 4.92 -18.52 -6.87
N ALA A 115 4.22 -19.04 -7.89
CA ALA A 115 4.58 -20.33 -8.51
C ALA A 115 6.04 -20.32 -9.02
N ALA A 116 6.47 -19.24 -9.67
CA ALA A 116 7.86 -19.08 -10.10
C ALA A 116 8.88 -19.01 -8.93
N LEU A 117 8.51 -18.48 -7.76
CA LEU A 117 9.36 -18.49 -6.55
C LEU A 117 9.46 -19.89 -5.95
N LYS A 118 8.40 -20.70 -6.02
CA LYS A 118 8.38 -22.10 -5.58
C LYS A 118 9.04 -23.07 -6.57
N GLY A 119 9.38 -22.61 -7.77
CA GLY A 119 9.89 -23.46 -8.86
C GLY A 119 8.80 -24.30 -9.54
N GLU A 120 7.53 -23.96 -9.31
CA GLU A 120 6.37 -24.70 -9.81
C GLU A 120 5.97 -24.24 -11.21
N ARG A 121 5.54 -25.19 -12.06
CA ARG A 121 4.88 -24.85 -13.32
C ARG A 121 3.46 -24.37 -13.00
N PHE A 122 3.20 -23.10 -13.24
CA PHE A 122 1.86 -22.54 -13.09
C PHE A 122 0.90 -23.07 -14.15
N ASP A 123 -0.26 -23.55 -13.70
CA ASP A 123 -1.43 -23.90 -14.51
C ASP A 123 -2.62 -23.00 -14.11
N GLU A 124 -3.39 -22.56 -15.11
CA GLU A 124 -4.54 -21.67 -14.93
C GLU A 124 -5.83 -22.45 -14.66
N GLU A 125 -5.93 -23.69 -15.16
CA GLU A 125 -7.10 -24.54 -14.98
C GLU A 125 -7.08 -25.20 -13.59
N GLY A 126 -5.92 -25.69 -13.14
CA GLY A 126 -5.67 -26.22 -11.79
C GLY A 126 -5.49 -25.18 -10.66
N TYR A 127 -6.00 -23.95 -10.80
CA TYR A 127 -5.81 -22.92 -9.76
C TYR A 127 -6.64 -23.18 -8.49
N GLU A 128 -5.98 -23.56 -7.39
CA GLU A 128 -6.62 -23.78 -6.07
C GLU A 128 -6.60 -22.57 -5.11
N GLY A 129 -6.03 -21.44 -5.52
CA GLY A 129 -5.74 -20.32 -4.63
C GLY A 129 -4.26 -20.15 -4.32
N ILE A 130 -3.94 -19.11 -3.54
CA ILE A 130 -2.65 -18.96 -2.85
C ILE A 130 -2.92 -18.81 -1.35
N SER A 131 -1.99 -19.18 -0.49
CA SER A 131 -2.12 -18.95 0.96
C SER A 131 -1.79 -17.49 1.36
N PHE A 132 -2.00 -17.13 2.62
CA PHE A 132 -1.51 -15.84 3.14
C PHE A 132 0.02 -15.84 3.31
N VAL A 133 0.58 -16.99 3.68
CA VAL A 133 2.04 -17.24 3.71
C VAL A 133 2.65 -17.01 2.34
N ASP A 134 2.08 -17.56 1.27
CA ASP A 134 2.56 -17.39 -0.11
C ASP A 134 2.68 -15.91 -0.53
N LEU A 135 1.71 -15.10 -0.12
CA LEU A 135 1.74 -13.65 -0.39
C LEU A 135 2.84 -12.96 0.41
N LEU A 136 3.10 -13.39 1.65
CA LEU A 136 4.19 -12.85 2.47
C LEU A 136 5.56 -13.29 1.93
N ASP A 137 5.72 -14.53 1.48
CA ASP A 137 6.92 -15.06 0.83
C ASP A 137 7.28 -14.21 -0.42
N LEU A 138 6.29 -13.91 -1.26
CA LEU A 138 6.46 -12.99 -2.40
C LEU A 138 6.87 -11.58 -1.94
N CYS A 139 6.29 -11.06 -0.86
CA CYS A 139 6.67 -9.76 -0.33
C CYS A 139 8.12 -9.77 0.19
N GLU A 140 8.50 -10.76 0.99
CA GLU A 140 9.82 -10.94 1.55
C GLU A 140 10.90 -11.05 0.47
N ALA A 141 10.70 -11.97 -0.49
CA ALA A 141 11.62 -12.19 -1.60
C ALA A 141 11.84 -10.95 -2.49
N ARG A 142 10.90 -9.99 -2.49
CA ARG A 142 10.98 -8.76 -3.30
C ARG A 142 11.42 -7.54 -2.51
N ILE A 143 11.16 -7.48 -1.20
CA ILE A 143 11.51 -6.36 -0.32
C ILE A 143 12.91 -6.56 0.27
N LYS A 144 13.22 -7.70 0.90
CA LYS A 144 14.54 -7.94 1.54
C LYS A 144 15.70 -7.98 0.52
N SER A 145 15.43 -8.17 -0.77
CA SER A 145 16.44 -8.38 -1.82
C SER A 145 16.94 -7.12 -2.55
N ARG A 146 16.53 -5.89 -2.16
CA ARG A 146 16.74 -4.68 -2.99
C ARG A 146 16.97 -3.36 -2.24
N ASP A 147 18.01 -2.62 -2.62
CA ASP A 147 18.19 -1.18 -2.32
C ASP A 147 17.31 -0.25 -3.18
N VAL A 148 16.32 -0.80 -3.88
CA VAL A 148 15.49 -0.10 -4.85
C VAL A 148 14.05 -0.49 -4.71
N GLU A 149 13.17 0.43 -5.07
CA GLU A 149 11.72 0.25 -5.03
C GLU A 149 11.32 -1.14 -5.58
N PRO A 150 10.68 -1.99 -4.75
CA PRO A 150 10.42 -3.37 -5.12
C PRO A 150 9.34 -3.45 -6.20
N ASP A 151 9.55 -4.35 -7.17
CA ASP A 151 8.57 -4.68 -8.20
C ASP A 151 7.46 -5.55 -7.61
N LEU A 152 6.53 -4.87 -6.92
CA LEU A 152 5.39 -5.41 -6.20
C LEU A 152 4.18 -4.51 -6.42
N ASN A 153 2.98 -5.09 -6.38
CA ASN A 153 1.77 -4.28 -6.49
C ASN A 153 1.56 -3.39 -5.25
N ALA A 154 1.05 -2.19 -5.51
CA ALA A 154 0.60 -1.17 -4.56
C ALA A 154 -0.21 -1.65 -3.34
N HIS A 155 -0.91 -2.78 -3.43
CA HIS A 155 -1.75 -3.31 -2.36
C HIS A 155 -0.97 -4.09 -1.29
N TRP A 156 0.18 -4.67 -1.62
CA TRP A 156 1.00 -5.48 -0.70
C TRP A 156 2.48 -5.02 -0.62
N SER A 157 2.91 -4.08 -1.46
CA SER A 157 4.18 -3.38 -1.27
C SER A 157 4.13 -2.36 -0.11
N THR A 158 5.28 -2.03 0.49
CA THR A 158 5.38 -1.07 1.62
C THR A 158 4.61 0.24 1.36
N GLN A 159 3.98 0.81 2.38
CA GLN A 159 3.26 2.09 2.22
C GLN A 159 4.24 3.25 2.02
N VAL A 160 5.32 3.24 2.78
CA VAL A 160 6.49 4.12 2.71
C VAL A 160 7.41 3.64 1.58
N PRO A 161 7.70 4.47 0.56
CA PRO A 161 8.58 4.09 -0.56
C PRO A 161 10.05 4.05 -0.12
N PHE A 162 10.90 3.29 -0.82
CA PHE A 162 12.33 3.19 -0.53
C PHE A 162 13.08 4.50 -0.84
N VAL A 163 12.46 5.40 -1.62
CA VAL A 163 12.97 6.77 -1.84
C VAL A 163 12.74 7.70 -0.64
N ALA A 164 11.99 7.29 0.39
CA ALA A 164 11.60 8.13 1.53
C ALA A 164 12.77 8.84 2.24
N PRO A 165 13.93 8.21 2.49
CA PRO A 165 15.09 8.90 3.08
C PRO A 165 15.66 9.99 2.15
N VAL A 166 15.62 9.76 0.83
CA VAL A 166 16.18 10.68 -0.18
C VAL A 166 15.30 11.93 -0.36
N VAL A 167 13.97 11.77 -0.33
CA VAL A 167 13.02 12.90 -0.40
C VAL A 167 12.76 13.57 0.95
N LYS A 168 13.36 13.08 2.04
CA LYS A 168 13.03 13.45 3.43
C LYS A 168 11.51 13.39 3.68
N LEU A 169 10.89 12.23 3.43
CA LEU A 169 9.43 12.05 3.58
C LEU A 169 8.98 12.35 5.02
N SER A 170 8.11 13.33 5.17
CA SER A 170 7.56 13.81 6.44
C SER A 170 6.15 14.34 6.24
N TYR A 171 5.34 14.31 7.31
CA TYR A 171 3.95 14.74 7.28
C TYR A 171 3.69 15.63 8.50
N ASP A 172 2.98 16.74 8.29
CA ASP A 172 2.48 17.56 9.39
C ASP A 172 1.49 16.74 10.24
N HIS A 173 0.73 15.84 9.61
CA HIS A 173 -0.22 14.96 10.30
C HIS A 173 -0.26 13.51 9.76
N VAL A 174 -0.46 12.54 10.64
CA VAL A 174 -0.59 11.11 10.32
C VAL A 174 -1.93 10.58 10.85
N VAL A 175 -2.83 10.30 9.92
CA VAL A 175 -4.16 9.74 10.15
C VAL A 175 -4.10 8.23 10.02
N ALA A 176 -4.50 7.52 11.07
CA ALA A 176 -4.51 6.07 11.10
C ALA A 176 -5.91 5.54 10.77
N VAL A 177 -6.01 4.41 10.07
CA VAL A 177 -7.31 3.73 9.91
C VAL A 177 -7.88 3.30 11.26
N GLU A 178 -7.00 2.93 12.18
CA GLU A 178 -7.31 2.47 13.53
C GLU A 178 -8.09 3.54 14.34
N THR A 179 -7.81 4.83 14.12
CA THR A 179 -8.44 5.98 14.81
C THR A 179 -9.11 6.96 13.86
N LEU A 180 -9.49 6.50 12.66
CA LEU A 180 -9.94 7.39 11.58
C LEU A 180 -11.06 8.33 12.02
N ALA A 181 -12.04 7.83 12.79
CA ALA A 181 -13.17 8.62 13.27
C ALA A 181 -12.76 9.81 14.16
N ASP A 182 -11.73 9.60 14.98
CA ASP A 182 -11.26 10.58 15.95
C ASP A 182 -10.28 11.57 15.31
N ASP A 183 -9.46 11.08 14.36
CA ASP A 183 -8.48 11.88 13.61
C ASP A 183 -9.14 12.83 12.58
N MET A 184 -10.30 12.46 11.99
CA MET A 184 -10.91 13.27 10.92
C MET A 184 -11.35 14.66 11.38
N ALA A 185 -11.87 14.82 12.60
CA ALA A 185 -12.38 16.12 13.07
C ALA A 185 -11.27 17.16 13.32
N PRO A 186 -10.16 16.84 14.04
CA PRO A 186 -8.98 17.69 14.11
C PRO A 186 -8.41 18.02 12.73
N LEU A 187 -8.41 17.06 11.81
CA LEU A 187 -7.90 17.25 10.45
C LEU A 187 -8.72 18.26 9.65
N VAL A 188 -10.06 18.15 9.63
CA VAL A 188 -10.95 19.15 9.00
C VAL A 188 -10.65 20.54 9.53
N LYS A 189 -10.56 20.67 10.85
CA LYS A 189 -10.30 21.95 11.52
C LYS A 189 -8.92 22.52 11.16
N ALA A 190 -7.88 21.69 11.14
CA ALA A 190 -6.51 22.10 10.78
C ALA A 190 -6.41 22.61 9.32
N PHE A 191 -7.24 22.09 8.42
CA PHE A 191 -7.34 22.52 7.03
C PHE A 191 -8.37 23.64 6.78
N GLY A 192 -9.10 24.12 7.80
CA GLY A 192 -10.14 25.14 7.65
C GLY A 192 -11.39 24.68 6.89
N GLY A 193 -11.62 23.37 6.79
CA GLY A 193 -12.82 22.80 6.14
C GLY A 193 -14.07 22.89 7.01
N THR A 194 -15.24 22.75 6.39
CA THR A 194 -16.56 22.80 7.06
C THR A 194 -17.41 21.54 6.87
N GLY A 195 -16.86 20.50 6.23
CA GLY A 195 -17.58 19.26 5.93
C GLY A 195 -17.74 18.28 7.10
N PRO A 196 -18.56 17.22 6.89
CA PRO A 196 -18.83 16.22 7.91
C PRO A 196 -17.58 15.42 8.31
N THR A 197 -17.47 15.14 9.60
CA THR A 197 -16.31 14.48 10.23
C THR A 197 -16.47 12.96 10.39
N GLU A 198 -17.64 12.40 10.06
CA GLU A 198 -17.98 11.00 10.30
C GLU A 198 -17.15 10.02 9.45
N ALA A 199 -16.54 9.02 10.11
CA ALA A 199 -15.83 7.94 9.44
C ALA A 199 -16.78 6.97 8.70
N ARG A 200 -16.98 7.21 7.40
CA ARG A 200 -17.74 6.31 6.51
C ARG A 200 -16.88 5.12 6.03
N ASN A 201 -17.52 3.98 5.77
CA ASN A 201 -16.88 2.72 5.35
C ASN A 201 -15.89 2.11 6.36
N ARG A 202 -16.23 2.08 7.66
CA ARG A 202 -15.51 1.21 8.61
C ARG A 202 -15.49 -0.22 8.07
N THR A 203 -14.31 -0.72 7.75
CA THR A 203 -14.10 -2.15 7.54
C THR A 203 -13.85 -2.74 8.92
N ALA A 204 -14.93 -3.11 9.63
CA ALA A 204 -14.82 -3.89 10.84
C ALA A 204 -13.95 -5.13 10.53
N LEU A 205 -12.91 -5.34 11.34
CA LEU A 205 -12.18 -6.60 11.39
C LEU A 205 -12.85 -7.58 12.36
N ASP A 206 -13.80 -7.09 13.15
CA ASP A 206 -14.67 -7.85 14.04
C ASP A 206 -15.23 -9.08 13.31
N ALA A 207 -15.38 -10.19 14.04
CA ALA A 207 -15.82 -11.48 13.52
C ALA A 207 -17.21 -11.48 12.84
N GLY A 208 -17.92 -10.35 12.81
CA GLY A 208 -19.18 -10.11 12.11
C GLY A 208 -19.14 -9.04 11.01
N ALA A 209 -17.96 -8.77 10.41
CA ALA A 209 -17.83 -7.82 9.31
C ALA A 209 -18.90 -8.05 8.21
N PRO A 210 -19.44 -6.99 7.57
CA PRO A 210 -20.57 -7.08 6.62
C PRO A 210 -20.15 -7.69 5.26
N GLY A 211 -19.81 -8.98 5.30
CA GLY A 211 -19.13 -9.77 4.27
C GLY A 211 -18.81 -11.21 4.69
N GLY A 212 -19.12 -11.63 5.92
CA GLY A 212 -19.49 -13.03 6.16
C GLY A 212 -20.77 -13.38 5.40
N VAL A 213 -20.92 -14.64 4.97
CA VAL A 213 -22.25 -15.17 4.67
C VAL A 213 -22.93 -15.35 6.04
N PRO A 214 -24.17 -14.88 6.26
CA PRO A 214 -24.83 -14.98 7.57
C PRO A 214 -24.82 -16.41 8.14
N ASP A 215 -24.92 -17.39 7.24
CA ASP A 215 -25.05 -18.82 7.55
C ASP A 215 -23.82 -19.66 7.12
N ALA A 216 -22.67 -19.04 6.82
CA ALA A 216 -21.45 -19.83 6.59
C ALA A 216 -20.98 -20.48 7.89
N PRO A 217 -20.50 -21.74 7.86
CA PRO A 217 -19.89 -22.35 9.03
C PRO A 217 -18.72 -21.48 9.50
N HIS A 218 -18.63 -21.32 10.83
CA HIS A 218 -17.41 -20.82 11.44
C HIS A 218 -16.28 -21.78 11.10
N ASN A 219 -15.21 -21.29 10.48
CA ASN A 219 -14.03 -22.12 10.33
C ASN A 219 -13.44 -22.39 11.73
N SER A 220 -13.54 -23.65 12.16
CA SER A 220 -13.00 -24.16 13.43
C SER A 220 -11.53 -24.59 13.32
N ALA A 221 -10.91 -24.44 12.15
CA ALA A 221 -9.50 -24.72 11.96
C ALA A 221 -8.64 -23.91 12.93
N SER A 222 -7.56 -24.53 13.40
CA SER A 222 -6.53 -23.91 14.23
C SER A 222 -6.12 -22.55 13.68
N LYS A 223 -5.80 -21.61 14.59
CA LYS A 223 -5.27 -20.26 14.26
C LYS A 223 -4.04 -20.26 13.34
N THR A 224 -3.35 -21.38 13.18
CA THR A 224 -2.26 -21.56 12.21
C THR A 224 -2.76 -21.93 10.82
N ALA A 225 -3.76 -22.81 10.71
CA ALA A 225 -4.13 -23.44 9.44
C ALA A 225 -4.72 -22.45 8.41
N ALA A 226 -5.44 -21.42 8.83
CA ALA A 226 -6.06 -20.47 7.91
C ALA A 226 -5.02 -19.61 7.15
N ALA A 227 -3.85 -19.35 7.74
CA ALA A 227 -2.77 -18.62 7.08
C ALA A 227 -2.12 -19.41 5.93
N ASP A 228 -2.03 -20.74 6.09
CA ASP A 228 -1.48 -21.69 5.11
C ASP A 228 -2.53 -22.22 4.11
N THR A 229 -3.83 -22.05 4.39
CA THR A 229 -4.90 -22.57 3.54
C THR A 229 -5.02 -21.79 2.22
N PRO A 230 -5.09 -22.47 1.05
CA PRO A 230 -5.31 -21.84 -0.24
C PRO A 230 -6.57 -20.97 -0.32
N SER A 231 -6.46 -19.78 -0.91
CA SER A 231 -7.49 -18.75 -0.89
C SER A 231 -8.86 -19.16 -1.46
N ALA A 232 -8.92 -20.09 -2.41
CA ALA A 232 -10.20 -20.55 -2.97
C ALA A 232 -11.01 -21.37 -1.93
N ARG A 233 -10.34 -22.12 -1.06
CA ARG A 233 -10.98 -22.91 0.02
C ARG A 233 -11.57 -21.98 1.09
N LEU A 234 -10.83 -20.94 1.46
CA LEU A 234 -11.29 -19.87 2.37
C LEU A 234 -12.44 -19.03 1.80
N ALA A 235 -12.69 -19.05 0.49
CA ALA A 235 -13.63 -18.15 -0.17
C ALA A 235 -15.10 -18.41 0.21
N GLY A 236 -15.43 -19.59 0.77
CA GLY A 236 -16.75 -19.94 1.29
C GLY A 236 -17.00 -19.58 2.77
N GLU A 237 -15.95 -19.28 3.54
CA GLU A 237 -16.01 -19.35 5.01
C GLU A 237 -16.31 -18.00 5.72
N ARG A 238 -16.49 -18.08 7.04
CA ARG A 238 -16.43 -16.93 7.97
C ARG A 238 -15.05 -16.89 8.62
N LEU A 239 -14.29 -15.84 8.32
CA LEU A 239 -12.86 -15.73 8.64
C LEU A 239 -12.61 -14.79 9.83
N ASP A 240 -11.84 -15.25 10.80
CA ASP A 240 -11.30 -14.44 11.91
C ASP A 240 -9.88 -13.95 11.56
N PRO A 241 -9.59 -12.64 11.58
CA PRO A 241 -8.23 -12.10 11.44
C PRO A 241 -7.19 -12.70 12.40
N SER A 242 -7.60 -13.17 13.59
CA SER A 242 -6.68 -13.79 14.56
C SER A 242 -6.12 -15.15 14.08
N ALA A 243 -6.76 -15.79 13.11
CA ALA A 243 -6.29 -17.00 12.43
C ALA A 243 -5.31 -16.72 11.27
N PHE A 244 -4.99 -15.45 11.02
CA PHE A 244 -3.93 -15.04 10.09
C PHE A 244 -2.79 -14.32 10.81
N LEU A 245 -3.12 -13.50 11.81
CA LEU A 245 -2.18 -12.63 12.52
C LEU A 245 -1.73 -13.23 13.85
N THR A 246 -1.13 -14.42 13.80
CA THR A 246 -0.45 -15.05 14.95
C THR A 246 0.83 -14.28 15.33
N ASP A 247 1.34 -14.45 16.54
CA ASP A 247 2.56 -13.76 17.00
C ASP A 247 3.77 -14.00 16.08
N ALA A 248 3.93 -15.23 15.58
CA ALA A 248 4.98 -15.58 14.62
C ALA A 248 4.78 -14.87 13.27
N MET A 249 3.54 -14.76 12.79
CA MET A 249 3.22 -14.01 11.58
C MET A 249 3.44 -12.51 11.77
N LEU A 250 3.05 -11.94 12.91
CA LEU A 250 3.26 -10.53 13.25
C LEU A 250 4.75 -10.20 13.33
N ALA A 251 5.56 -11.07 13.94
CA ALA A 251 7.01 -10.92 13.97
C ALA A 251 7.61 -10.94 12.55
N ARG A 252 7.24 -11.93 11.71
CA ARG A 252 7.72 -12.05 10.32
C ARG A 252 7.30 -10.85 9.46
N ILE A 253 6.06 -10.40 9.57
CA ILE A 253 5.58 -9.16 8.91
C ILE A 253 6.37 -7.96 9.43
N GLY A 254 6.68 -7.92 10.73
CA GLY A 254 7.54 -6.92 11.36
C GLY A 254 8.88 -6.74 10.66
N GLU A 255 9.58 -7.84 10.39
CA GLU A 255 10.84 -7.83 9.64
C GLU A 255 10.65 -7.43 8.17
N VAL A 256 9.69 -8.04 7.47
CA VAL A 256 9.48 -7.82 6.03
C VAL A 256 9.02 -6.39 5.73
N PHE A 257 8.30 -5.75 6.65
CA PHE A 257 7.80 -4.38 6.50
C PHE A 257 8.47 -3.41 7.49
N ALA A 258 9.68 -3.70 7.99
CA ALA A 258 10.38 -2.91 9.00
C ALA A 258 10.38 -1.40 8.71
N GLN A 259 10.65 -1.01 7.46
CA GLN A 259 10.62 0.40 7.03
C GLN A 259 9.24 1.06 7.22
N ASP A 260 8.12 0.35 7.04
CA ASP A 260 6.78 0.90 7.35
C ASP A 260 6.58 1.06 8.86
N PHE A 261 7.03 0.10 9.67
CA PHE A 261 6.91 0.14 11.13
C PHE A 261 7.74 1.28 11.74
N GLU A 262 9.03 1.36 11.40
CA GLU A 262 9.96 2.41 11.84
C GLU A 262 9.51 3.81 11.36
N HIS A 263 9.19 3.92 10.08
CA HIS A 263 8.86 5.23 9.50
C HIS A 263 7.45 5.71 9.88
N LEU A 264 6.54 4.85 10.32
CA LEU A 264 5.22 5.28 10.79
C LEU A 264 5.07 5.21 12.31
N GLY A 265 5.96 4.54 13.04
CA GLY A 265 5.86 4.36 14.49
C GLY A 265 4.77 3.39 14.93
N TYR A 266 4.51 2.34 14.15
CA TYR A 266 3.64 1.22 14.56
C TYR A 266 4.45 0.18 15.35
N ASP A 267 3.85 -0.44 16.37
CA ASP A 267 4.36 -1.65 17.02
C ASP A 267 3.93 -2.88 16.21
N PRO A 268 4.85 -3.69 15.65
CA PRO A 268 4.51 -4.88 14.86
C PRO A 268 3.61 -5.90 15.57
N ARG A 269 3.62 -5.93 16.91
CA ARG A 269 2.87 -6.89 17.73
C ARG A 269 1.49 -6.39 18.16
N ALA A 270 1.13 -5.15 17.83
CA ALA A 270 -0.14 -4.53 18.22
C ALA A 270 -0.97 -4.12 16.99
N PRO A 271 -1.55 -5.09 16.23
CA PRO A 271 -2.21 -4.85 14.95
C PRO A 271 -3.47 -3.99 15.00
N ASP A 272 -4.03 -3.81 16.20
CA ASP A 272 -5.17 -2.97 16.55
C ASP A 272 -4.77 -1.54 16.93
N ARG A 273 -3.50 -1.29 17.29
CA ARG A 273 -3.05 0.02 17.79
C ARG A 273 -2.69 0.98 16.66
N PRO A 274 -3.03 2.28 16.80
CA PRO A 274 -2.54 3.32 15.92
C PRO A 274 -1.03 3.52 16.05
N PRO A 275 -0.39 4.26 15.11
CA PRO A 275 1.01 4.62 15.25
C PRO A 275 1.20 5.61 16.41
N ALA A 276 2.33 5.48 17.11
CA ALA A 276 2.77 6.43 18.12
C ALA A 276 3.12 7.81 17.52
N ILE A 277 3.51 7.84 16.24
CA ILE A 277 3.89 9.07 15.53
C ILE A 277 2.67 9.64 14.81
N ARG A 278 2.09 10.71 15.37
CA ARG A 278 0.91 11.41 14.82
C ARG A 278 1.23 12.71 14.08
N THR A 279 2.38 13.28 14.36
CA THR A 279 2.92 14.47 13.70
C THR A 279 4.43 14.27 13.52
N ARG A 280 5.03 14.88 12.50
CA ARG A 280 6.48 15.00 12.38
C ARG A 280 6.84 16.44 12.02
N ASN A 281 7.75 17.02 12.79
CA ASN A 281 8.38 18.28 12.41
C ASN A 281 9.02 18.09 11.03
N LYS A 282 8.63 18.92 10.06
CA LYS A 282 9.27 18.94 8.75
C LYS A 282 10.74 19.29 8.94
N PRO A 283 11.67 18.51 8.35
CA PRO A 283 13.08 18.83 8.46
C PRO A 283 13.38 20.09 7.65
N GLU A 284 14.19 20.99 8.19
CA GLU A 284 14.75 22.06 7.37
C GLU A 284 15.53 21.45 6.21
N ILE A 285 15.24 21.93 4.99
CA ILE A 285 15.88 21.46 3.78
C ILE A 285 16.69 22.60 3.18
N HIS A 286 18.01 22.54 3.34
CA HIS A 286 18.92 23.53 2.73
C HIS A 286 19.37 23.15 1.30
N HIS A 287 19.11 21.92 0.83
CA HIS A 287 19.51 21.42 -0.51
C HIS A 287 18.35 20.81 -1.29
N ASP A 288 18.26 21.03 -2.60
CA ASP A 288 17.13 20.58 -3.41
C ASP A 288 17.11 19.04 -3.62
N PRO A 289 16.10 18.31 -3.11
CA PRO A 289 15.98 16.86 -3.32
C PRO A 289 15.74 16.49 -4.78
N MET A 290 15.12 17.37 -5.59
CA MET A 290 14.88 17.13 -7.01
C MET A 290 16.20 17.08 -7.78
N ARG A 291 17.11 18.03 -7.54
CA ARG A 291 18.49 17.99 -8.07
C ARG A 291 19.22 16.69 -7.71
N GLU A 292 19.12 16.20 -6.47
CA GLU A 292 19.77 14.94 -6.08
C GLU A 292 19.15 13.71 -6.74
N ILE A 293 17.82 13.65 -6.87
CA ILE A 293 17.13 12.54 -7.56
C ILE A 293 17.39 12.57 -9.07
N CYS A 294 17.40 13.75 -9.69
CA CYS A 294 17.80 13.93 -11.08
C CYS A 294 19.27 13.54 -11.30
N ARG A 295 20.18 13.91 -10.38
CA ARG A 295 21.60 13.51 -10.38
C ARG A 295 21.74 11.98 -10.28
N ARG A 296 21.05 11.32 -9.34
CA ARG A 296 21.05 9.85 -9.22
C ARG A 296 20.49 9.15 -10.45
N ARG A 297 19.39 9.66 -11.03
CA ARG A 297 18.80 9.15 -12.28
C ARG A 297 19.74 9.33 -13.47
N ALA A 298 20.38 10.49 -13.60
CA ALA A 298 21.38 10.76 -14.63
C ALA A 298 22.59 9.81 -14.51
N ASN A 299 23.12 9.63 -13.29
CA ASN A 299 24.25 8.72 -13.03
C ASN A 299 23.90 7.26 -13.35
N ARG A 300 22.70 6.77 -13.00
CA ARG A 300 22.23 5.43 -13.41
C ARG A 300 22.07 5.31 -14.94
N ALA A 301 21.49 6.32 -15.59
CA ALA A 301 21.33 6.34 -17.05
C ALA A 301 22.67 6.48 -17.81
N PHE A 302 23.69 7.06 -17.17
CA PHE A 302 25.06 7.13 -17.68
C PHE A 302 25.76 5.77 -17.55
N GLY A 303 25.69 5.14 -16.37
CA GLY A 303 26.23 3.78 -16.14
C GLY A 303 25.62 2.74 -17.08
N ALA A 304 24.29 2.75 -17.25
CA ALA A 304 23.59 1.85 -18.18
C ALA A 304 24.01 2.06 -19.66
N ARG A 305 24.26 3.32 -20.08
CA ARG A 305 24.79 3.62 -21.41
C ARG A 305 26.23 3.14 -21.58
N LYS A 306 27.09 3.31 -20.57
CA LYS A 306 28.48 2.80 -20.55
C LYS A 306 28.50 1.27 -20.66
N LEU A 307 27.61 0.59 -19.95
CA LEU A 307 27.47 -0.88 -19.98
C LEU A 307 26.98 -1.39 -21.34
N LYS A 308 25.95 -0.76 -21.95
CA LYS A 308 25.50 -1.08 -23.31
C LYS A 308 26.61 -0.92 -24.34
N ARG A 309 27.39 0.15 -24.24
CA ARG A 309 28.53 0.42 -25.15
C ARG A 309 29.62 -0.65 -25.01
N PHE A 310 29.98 -1.02 -23.78
CA PHE A 310 30.93 -2.11 -23.51
C PHE A 310 30.50 -3.45 -24.14
N TYR A 311 29.23 -3.84 -23.98
CA TYR A 311 28.72 -5.07 -24.59
C TYR A 311 28.65 -5.01 -26.13
N ALA A 312 28.38 -3.84 -26.72
CA ALA A 312 28.43 -3.64 -28.16
C ALA A 312 29.87 -3.75 -28.71
N GLU A 313 30.84 -3.10 -28.06
CA GLU A 313 32.26 -3.15 -28.42
C GLU A 313 32.88 -4.55 -28.18
N ARG A 314 32.34 -5.34 -27.25
CA ARG A 314 32.69 -6.76 -27.07
C ARG A 314 32.08 -7.65 -28.15
N ARG A 315 30.80 -7.45 -28.51
CA ARG A 315 30.17 -8.17 -29.63
C ARG A 315 30.88 -7.91 -30.96
N LYS A 316 31.29 -6.66 -31.22
CA LYS A 316 32.03 -6.31 -32.43
C LYS A 316 33.39 -7.03 -32.47
N ARG A 317 34.20 -6.94 -31.41
CA ARG A 317 35.48 -7.69 -31.31
C ARG A 317 35.34 -9.20 -31.44
N ASN A 318 34.22 -9.78 -31.00
CA ASN A 318 33.96 -11.21 -31.17
C ASN A 318 33.51 -11.59 -32.60
N ALA A 319 33.01 -10.63 -33.38
CA ALA A 319 32.63 -10.81 -34.78
C ALA A 319 33.78 -10.49 -35.75
N ASP A 320 34.72 -9.62 -35.34
CA ASP A 320 35.92 -9.28 -36.11
C ASP A 320 37.06 -10.33 -35.94
N ASN A 321 36.90 -11.32 -35.04
CA ASN A 321 37.91 -12.33 -34.66
C ASN A 321 37.46 -13.78 -34.92
N GLY A 322 36.46 -14.02 -35.78
CA GLY A 322 35.94 -15.34 -36.13
C GLY A 322 35.58 -15.44 -37.60
#